data_AF-A0A9E0S6B8-F1
#
_entry.id   AF-A0A9E0S6B8-F1
#
_cell.length_a   1.000
_cell.length_b   1.000
_cell.length_c   1.000
_cell.angle_alpha   90.00
_cell.angle_beta   90.00
_cell.angle_gamma   90.00
#
_symmetry.space_group_name_H-M   'P 1'
#
loop_
_entity.id
_entity.type
_entity.pdbx_description
1 polymer ?
#
loop_
_entity_poly.entity_id
_entity_poly.type
_entity_poly.pdbx_seq_one_letter_code
_entity_poly.pdbx_strand_id
1 'polypeptide(L)'
;MGLVYNNILASIAQREKGLAVLIDPDKAILKDLPEFLKKLHHSIATHIFVGGSTVDDAATQILVNELKNLTKLPVVLFPGDITQITNQADALLFLSLLSGDNPEYLIGQHVKAASKLRVSPLEVIPTGYILIENGKPTSVQRVTQTHPIPREDQQRIRDTAKAGELLGMKLIYLEAGSGALHPVPHEIISFVKKDLNIPLIVGGGIRSIQQLDEAYDAGADLVVIGTAFEEDTSFFEHLKTSK
;
A
#
# COMPACT_ATOMS: atom_id res chain seq x y z
N MET A 1 -15.05 -7.86 13.35
CA MET A 1 -13.99 -6.84 13.11
C MET A 1 -12.79 -7.61 12.59
N GLY A 2 -12.22 -7.22 11.45
CA GLY A 2 -11.26 -8.07 10.75
C GLY A 2 -9.86 -8.03 11.35
N LEU A 3 -9.07 -9.07 11.05
CA LEU A 3 -7.77 -9.33 11.67
C LEU A 3 -6.69 -8.34 11.22
N VAL A 4 -6.68 -7.93 9.96
CA VAL A 4 -5.62 -7.08 9.39
C VAL A 4 -5.74 -5.65 9.89
N TYR A 5 -6.94 -5.04 9.81
CA TYR A 5 -7.11 -3.67 10.30
C TYR A 5 -6.84 -3.57 11.80
N ASN A 6 -7.27 -4.58 12.57
CA ASN A 6 -7.01 -4.62 14.00
C ASN A 6 -5.53 -4.80 14.33
N ASN A 7 -4.78 -5.58 13.55
CA ASN A 7 -3.33 -5.69 13.71
C ASN A 7 -2.64 -4.34 13.50
N ILE A 8 -3.05 -3.58 12.46
CA ILE A 8 -2.53 -2.21 12.24
C ILE A 8 -2.82 -1.33 13.45
N LEU A 9 -4.06 -1.33 13.96
CA LEU A 9 -4.42 -0.57 15.16
C LEU A 9 -3.64 -1.00 16.41
N ALA A 10 -3.40 -2.30 16.57
CA ALA A 10 -2.65 -2.84 17.69
C ALA A 10 -1.17 -2.40 17.65
N SER A 11 -0.52 -2.45 16.48
CA SER A 11 0.85 -1.96 16.31
C SER A 11 0.94 -0.46 16.61
N ILE A 12 -0.03 0.34 16.16
CA ILE A 12 -0.08 1.78 16.50
C ILE A 12 -0.19 2.00 18.01
N ALA A 13 -1.10 1.27 18.68
CA ALA A 13 -1.27 1.37 20.12
C ALA A 13 -0.01 0.97 20.90
N GLN A 14 0.78 0.03 20.35
CA GLN A 14 2.06 -0.42 20.90
C GLN A 14 3.26 0.41 20.44
N ARG A 15 3.05 1.41 19.57
CA ARG A 15 4.09 2.25 18.94
C ARG A 15 5.10 1.43 18.13
N GLU A 16 4.65 0.34 17.54
CA GLU A 16 5.43 -0.48 16.63
C GLU A 16 5.38 0.09 15.21
N LYS A 17 6.54 0.13 14.56
CA LYS A 17 6.67 0.56 13.17
C LYS A 17 6.19 -0.55 12.24
N GLY A 18 5.13 -0.30 11.47
CA GLY A 18 4.63 -1.26 10.49
C GLY A 18 5.32 -1.13 9.14
N LEU A 19 5.86 -2.23 8.61
CA LEU A 19 6.35 -2.30 7.21
C LEU A 19 5.52 -3.31 6.40
N ALA A 20 5.06 -2.89 5.23
CA ALA A 20 4.48 -3.75 4.21
C ALA A 20 5.41 -3.86 2.99
N VAL A 21 5.64 -5.09 2.53
CA VAL A 21 6.40 -5.35 1.29
C VAL A 21 5.40 -5.56 0.16
N LEU A 22 5.43 -4.70 -0.86
CA LEU A 22 4.58 -4.81 -2.04
C LEU A 22 5.26 -5.72 -3.07
N ILE A 23 4.56 -6.79 -3.47
CA ILE A 23 5.00 -7.73 -4.50
C ILE A 23 4.07 -7.60 -5.71
N ASP A 24 4.64 -7.23 -6.85
CA ASP A 24 3.92 -7.15 -8.12
C ASP A 24 3.76 -8.55 -8.73
N PRO A 25 2.53 -9.05 -8.95
CA PRO A 25 2.29 -10.37 -9.53
C PRO A 25 2.96 -10.59 -10.89
N ASP A 26 3.09 -9.56 -11.72
CA ASP A 26 3.68 -9.70 -13.07
C ASP A 26 5.21 -9.78 -13.04
N LYS A 27 5.83 -9.33 -11.96
CA LYS A 27 7.29 -9.35 -11.79
C LYS A 27 7.76 -10.48 -10.87
N ALA A 28 6.86 -11.04 -10.08
CA ALA A 28 7.17 -12.07 -9.12
C ALA A 28 7.57 -13.38 -9.82
N ILE A 29 8.77 -13.85 -9.52
CA ILE A 29 9.25 -15.14 -10.00
C ILE A 29 9.04 -16.17 -8.88
N LEU A 30 8.02 -17.03 -9.03
CA LEU A 30 7.58 -17.95 -7.98
C LEU A 30 8.70 -18.86 -7.43
N LYS A 31 9.65 -19.26 -8.28
CA LYS A 31 10.79 -20.11 -7.89
C LYS A 31 11.72 -19.43 -6.86
N ASP A 32 11.79 -18.10 -6.89
CA ASP A 32 12.67 -17.30 -6.03
C ASP A 32 11.96 -16.86 -4.74
N LEU A 33 10.64 -17.06 -4.68
CA LEU A 33 9.78 -16.63 -3.56
C LEU A 33 10.17 -17.25 -2.20
N PRO A 34 10.57 -18.54 -2.10
CA PRO A 34 11.01 -19.09 -0.81
C PRO A 34 12.21 -18.35 -0.21
N GLU A 35 13.23 -18.01 -1.02
CA GLU A 35 14.41 -17.30 -0.55
C GLU A 35 14.08 -15.82 -0.24
N PHE A 36 13.22 -15.20 -1.05
CA PHE A 36 12.70 -13.86 -0.76
C PHE A 36 11.98 -13.81 0.59
N LEU A 37 11.07 -14.77 0.85
CA LEU A 37 10.31 -14.83 2.09
C LEU A 37 11.20 -15.11 3.30
N LYS A 38 12.26 -15.90 3.15
CA LYS A 38 13.25 -16.11 4.20
C LYS A 38 13.94 -14.80 4.60
N LYS A 39 14.29 -13.94 3.64
CA LYS A 39 14.83 -12.60 3.92
C LYS A 39 13.78 -11.71 4.57
N LEU A 40 12.55 -11.76 4.08
CA LEU A 40 11.42 -11.00 4.60
C LEU A 40 11.14 -11.35 6.07
N HIS A 41 11.11 -12.63 6.45
CA HIS A 41 10.91 -13.08 7.85
C HIS A 41 12.04 -12.69 8.80
N HIS A 42 13.22 -12.36 8.28
CA HIS A 42 14.34 -11.83 9.07
C HIS A 42 14.37 -10.29 9.13
N SER A 43 13.41 -9.62 8.49
CA SER A 43 13.26 -8.16 8.50
C SER A 43 12.12 -7.71 9.42
N ILE A 44 11.93 -6.40 9.55
CA ILE A 44 10.79 -5.79 10.26
C ILE A 44 9.45 -5.88 9.49
N ALA A 45 9.39 -6.59 8.35
CA ALA A 45 8.16 -6.70 7.57
C ALA A 45 7.03 -7.36 8.36
N THR A 46 5.88 -6.68 8.40
CA THR A 46 4.67 -7.09 9.13
C THR A 46 3.56 -7.57 8.22
N HIS A 47 3.54 -7.09 6.97
CA HIS A 47 2.51 -7.39 5.98
C HIS A 47 3.14 -7.65 4.61
N ILE A 48 2.45 -8.44 3.80
CA ILE A 48 2.76 -8.59 2.37
C ILE A 48 1.60 -7.99 1.60
N PHE A 49 1.87 -6.98 0.79
CA PHE A 49 0.91 -6.42 -0.13
C PHE A 49 1.10 -7.06 -1.50
N VAL A 50 0.01 -7.34 -2.20
CA VAL A 50 0.04 -7.93 -3.55
C VAL A 50 -0.74 -7.03 -4.49
N GLY A 51 -0.06 -6.49 -5.49
CA GLY A 51 -0.66 -5.53 -6.41
C GLY A 51 0.32 -5.02 -7.46
N GLY A 52 -0.22 -4.70 -8.63
CA GLY A 52 0.53 -4.22 -9.79
C GLY A 52 -0.36 -3.36 -10.69
N SER A 53 0.25 -2.53 -11.53
CA SER A 53 -0.51 -1.60 -12.39
C SER A 53 -1.09 -2.28 -13.64
N THR A 54 -0.34 -3.21 -14.21
CA THR A 54 -0.79 -4.15 -15.23
C THR A 54 -0.58 -5.51 -14.60
N VAL A 55 -1.62 -6.33 -14.54
CA VAL A 55 -1.51 -7.68 -13.99
C VAL A 55 -2.31 -8.61 -14.88
N ASP A 56 -1.68 -9.70 -15.31
CA ASP A 56 -2.34 -10.72 -16.10
C ASP A 56 -3.47 -11.42 -15.31
N ASP A 57 -4.50 -11.85 -16.03
CA ASP A 57 -5.60 -12.61 -15.43
C ASP A 57 -5.06 -13.85 -14.70
N ALA A 58 -5.53 -14.06 -13.47
CA ALA A 58 -5.11 -15.11 -12.55
C ALA A 58 -3.69 -15.02 -11.95
N ALA A 59 -2.80 -14.14 -12.43
CA ALA A 59 -1.45 -13.99 -11.85
C ALA A 59 -1.49 -13.67 -10.34
N THR A 60 -2.40 -12.76 -9.95
CA THR A 60 -2.60 -12.42 -8.53
C THR A 60 -3.03 -13.65 -7.71
N GLN A 61 -3.93 -14.46 -8.24
CA GLN A 61 -4.41 -15.66 -7.57
C GLN A 61 -3.28 -16.68 -7.35
N ILE A 62 -2.46 -16.90 -8.37
CA ILE A 62 -1.33 -17.84 -8.31
C ILE A 62 -0.33 -17.37 -7.24
N LEU A 63 0.08 -16.10 -7.28
CA LEU A 63 1.02 -15.55 -6.32
C LEU A 63 0.48 -15.61 -4.89
N VAL A 64 -0.78 -15.22 -4.66
CA VAL A 64 -1.39 -15.27 -3.33
C VAL A 64 -1.41 -16.70 -2.79
N ASN A 65 -1.78 -17.70 -3.59
CA ASN A 65 -1.77 -19.09 -3.14
C ASN A 65 -0.37 -19.54 -2.70
N GLU A 66 0.65 -19.19 -3.47
CA GLU A 66 2.03 -19.55 -3.13
C GLU A 66 2.48 -18.86 -1.84
N LEU A 67 2.19 -17.56 -1.69
CA LEU A 67 2.48 -16.81 -0.45
C LEU A 67 1.80 -17.45 0.77
N LYS A 68 0.53 -17.81 0.66
CA LYS A 68 -0.23 -18.41 1.78
C LYS A 68 0.29 -19.80 2.18
N ASN A 69 0.92 -20.52 1.26
CA ASN A 69 1.59 -21.78 1.57
C ASN A 69 2.92 -21.59 2.31
N LEU A 70 3.63 -20.49 2.01
CA LEU A 70 5.00 -20.26 2.48
C LEU A 70 5.10 -19.33 3.71
N THR A 71 4.06 -18.55 4.02
CA THR A 71 4.09 -17.62 5.17
C THR A 71 2.77 -17.54 5.93
N LYS A 72 2.87 -17.06 7.17
CA LYS A 72 1.73 -16.68 8.03
C LYS A 72 1.52 -15.18 8.14
N LEU A 73 2.40 -14.37 7.54
CA LEU A 73 2.18 -12.93 7.48
C LEU A 73 0.88 -12.62 6.71
N PRO A 74 0.13 -11.59 7.11
CA PRO A 74 -1.06 -11.18 6.39
C PRO A 74 -0.74 -10.83 4.94
N VAL A 75 -1.47 -11.43 4.00
CA VAL A 75 -1.42 -11.12 2.58
C VAL A 75 -2.61 -10.23 2.25
N VAL A 76 -2.33 -8.98 1.85
CA VAL A 76 -3.33 -7.94 1.61
C VAL A 76 -3.31 -7.57 0.14
N LEU A 77 -4.47 -7.59 -0.52
CA LEU A 77 -4.59 -7.15 -1.90
C LEU A 77 -4.53 -5.62 -1.97
N PHE A 78 -3.72 -5.13 -2.91
CA PHE A 78 -3.59 -3.73 -3.28
C PHE A 78 -3.92 -3.57 -4.78
N PRO A 79 -5.19 -3.76 -5.17
CA PRO A 79 -5.52 -3.92 -6.58
C PRO A 79 -5.62 -2.58 -7.32
N GLY A 80 -5.15 -2.58 -8.57
CA GLY A 80 -5.46 -1.53 -9.54
C GLY A 80 -6.76 -1.76 -10.32
N ASP A 81 -7.23 -3.01 -10.38
CA ASP A 81 -8.44 -3.42 -11.10
C ASP A 81 -9.16 -4.58 -10.39
N ILE A 82 -10.48 -4.72 -10.63
CA ILE A 82 -11.31 -5.80 -10.10
C ILE A 82 -10.81 -7.22 -10.48
N THR A 83 -10.17 -7.38 -11.64
CA THR A 83 -9.63 -8.67 -12.09
C THR A 83 -8.56 -9.20 -11.13
N GLN A 84 -7.87 -8.31 -10.41
CA GLN A 84 -6.82 -8.65 -9.45
C GLN A 84 -7.37 -9.17 -8.11
N ILE A 85 -8.69 -9.10 -7.87
CA ILE A 85 -9.27 -9.55 -6.60
C ILE A 85 -9.33 -11.08 -6.52
N THR A 86 -8.84 -11.68 -5.44
CA THR A 86 -8.94 -13.13 -5.15
C THR A 86 -9.45 -13.37 -3.73
N ASN A 87 -10.25 -14.43 -3.53
CA ASN A 87 -10.73 -14.85 -2.21
C ASN A 87 -9.67 -15.54 -1.33
N GLN A 88 -8.44 -15.71 -1.82
CA GLN A 88 -7.40 -16.46 -1.10
C GLN A 88 -6.50 -15.57 -0.22
N ALA A 89 -6.60 -14.25 -0.36
CA ALA A 89 -5.91 -13.29 0.50
C ALA A 89 -6.64 -13.11 1.84
N ASP A 90 -6.00 -12.42 2.79
CA ASP A 90 -6.60 -12.14 4.11
C ASP A 90 -7.47 -10.89 4.08
N ALA A 91 -7.03 -9.86 3.33
CA ALA A 91 -7.71 -8.59 3.24
C ALA A 91 -7.57 -7.95 1.86
N LEU A 92 -8.39 -6.93 1.62
CA LEU A 92 -8.38 -6.08 0.45
C LEU A 92 -8.37 -4.61 0.89
N LEU A 93 -7.37 -3.86 0.44
CA LEU A 93 -7.45 -2.39 0.46
C LEU A 93 -8.45 -1.96 -0.61
N PHE A 94 -9.59 -1.44 -0.17
CA PHE A 94 -10.66 -0.98 -1.07
C PHE A 94 -10.41 0.48 -1.42
N LEU A 95 -9.52 0.67 -2.41
CA LEU A 95 -8.90 1.94 -2.76
C LEU A 95 -9.84 2.86 -3.53
N SER A 96 -10.13 4.03 -2.98
CA SER A 96 -10.74 5.15 -3.71
C SER A 96 -9.67 6.20 -4.01
N LEU A 97 -9.41 6.48 -5.29
CA LEU A 97 -8.39 7.45 -5.71
C LEU A 97 -8.87 8.90 -5.53
N LEU A 98 -8.85 9.37 -4.28
CA LEU A 98 -9.42 10.66 -3.86
C LEU A 98 -8.72 11.88 -4.47
N SER A 99 -7.45 11.73 -4.88
CA SER A 99 -6.72 12.79 -5.57
C SER A 99 -7.17 13.00 -7.02
N GLY A 100 -7.90 12.03 -7.59
CA GLY A 100 -8.30 12.03 -8.99
C GLY A 100 -9.70 12.56 -9.25
N ASP A 101 -9.97 12.77 -10.54
CA ASP A 101 -11.25 13.20 -11.10
C ASP A 101 -11.89 12.12 -11.97
N ASN A 102 -11.26 10.96 -12.12
CA ASN A 102 -11.81 9.83 -12.87
C ASN A 102 -12.83 9.03 -12.02
N PRO A 103 -14.13 9.08 -12.33
CA PRO A 103 -15.17 8.40 -11.55
C PRO A 103 -15.01 6.87 -11.51
N GLU A 104 -14.33 6.28 -12.50
CA GLU A 104 -14.03 4.85 -12.53
C GLU A 104 -13.22 4.43 -11.28
N TYR A 105 -12.23 5.22 -10.88
CA TYR A 105 -11.35 4.93 -9.75
C TYR A 105 -11.79 5.61 -8.44
N LEU A 106 -12.72 6.57 -8.52
CA LEU A 106 -13.40 7.11 -7.34
C LEU A 106 -14.43 6.10 -6.80
N ILE A 107 -15.23 5.48 -7.67
CA ILE A 107 -16.33 4.59 -7.26
C ILE A 107 -16.67 3.46 -8.26
N GLY A 108 -16.38 3.60 -9.56
CA GLY A 108 -16.76 2.62 -10.59
C GLY A 108 -16.28 1.19 -10.28
N GLN A 109 -14.98 1.02 -10.02
CA GLN A 109 -14.38 -0.27 -9.67
C GLN A 109 -14.98 -0.86 -8.39
N HIS A 110 -15.39 -0.02 -7.44
CA HIS A 110 -16.01 -0.44 -6.19
C HIS A 110 -17.37 -1.07 -6.44
N VAL A 111 -18.18 -0.44 -7.28
CA VAL A 111 -19.51 -0.95 -7.68
C VAL A 111 -19.37 -2.27 -8.42
N LYS A 112 -18.41 -2.38 -9.35
CA LYS A 112 -18.13 -3.64 -10.07
C LYS A 112 -17.70 -4.75 -9.08
N ALA A 113 -16.85 -4.42 -8.11
CA ALA A 113 -16.33 -5.37 -7.13
C ALA A 113 -17.38 -5.81 -6.10
N ALA A 114 -18.41 -4.99 -5.83
CA ALA A 114 -19.39 -5.22 -4.76
C ALA A 114 -20.08 -6.60 -4.85
N SER A 115 -20.44 -7.05 -6.05
CA SER A 115 -21.08 -8.36 -6.25
C SER A 115 -20.15 -9.52 -5.87
N LYS A 116 -18.87 -9.41 -6.24
CA LYS A 116 -17.83 -10.41 -5.91
C LYS A 116 -17.50 -10.40 -4.42
N LEU A 117 -17.41 -9.21 -3.82
CA LEU A 117 -17.06 -9.03 -2.40
C LEU A 117 -18.20 -9.41 -1.44
N ARG A 118 -19.46 -9.38 -1.88
CA ARG A 118 -20.62 -9.70 -1.04
C ARG A 118 -20.56 -11.09 -0.39
N VAL A 119 -19.95 -12.06 -1.09
CA VAL A 119 -19.80 -13.45 -0.63
C VAL A 119 -18.32 -13.81 -0.40
N SER A 120 -17.44 -12.81 -0.42
CA SER A 120 -16.00 -13.01 -0.25
C SER A 120 -15.66 -13.15 1.25
N PRO A 121 -14.69 -14.01 1.60
CA PRO A 121 -14.16 -14.06 2.96
C PRO A 121 -13.19 -12.91 3.27
N LEU A 122 -12.82 -12.09 2.28
CA LEU A 122 -11.85 -11.01 2.44
C LEU A 122 -12.32 -9.98 3.47
N GLU A 123 -11.41 -9.56 4.33
CA GLU A 123 -11.58 -8.31 5.05
C GLU A 123 -11.45 -7.12 4.08
N VAL A 124 -12.56 -6.46 3.76
CA VAL A 124 -12.57 -5.26 2.92
C VAL A 124 -12.30 -4.02 3.80
N ILE A 125 -11.19 -3.31 3.53
CA ILE A 125 -10.76 -2.14 4.31
C ILE A 125 -10.87 -0.88 3.43
N PRO A 126 -11.90 -0.04 3.65
CA PRO A 126 -12.06 1.23 2.93
C PRO A 126 -10.84 2.12 3.11
N THR A 127 -10.20 2.49 2.00
CA THR A 127 -8.91 3.20 2.01
C THR A 127 -8.95 4.37 1.05
N GLY A 128 -8.75 5.58 1.56
CA GLY A 128 -8.55 6.77 0.72
C GLY A 128 -7.14 6.77 0.15
N TYR A 129 -7.02 6.83 -1.17
CA TYR A 129 -5.75 6.76 -1.89
C TYR A 129 -5.44 8.10 -2.55
N ILE A 130 -4.30 8.70 -2.21
CA ILE A 130 -3.94 10.06 -2.62
C ILE A 130 -2.59 10.00 -3.34
N LEU A 131 -2.63 10.27 -4.65
CA LEU A 131 -1.45 10.30 -5.50
C LEU A 131 -0.83 11.70 -5.47
N ILE A 132 0.45 11.77 -5.10
CA ILE A 132 1.23 13.00 -4.94
C ILE A 132 2.35 13.03 -5.99
N GLU A 133 2.62 14.22 -6.51
CA GLU A 133 3.66 14.46 -7.52
C GLU A 133 5.06 14.10 -6.97
N ASN A 134 5.86 13.39 -7.77
CA ASN A 134 7.12 12.78 -7.32
C ASN A 134 8.33 13.04 -8.23
N GLY A 135 8.20 13.90 -9.25
CA GLY A 135 9.24 14.27 -10.20
C GLY A 135 9.16 13.54 -11.55
N LYS A 136 8.25 12.56 -11.70
CA LYS A 136 8.00 11.90 -12.99
C LYS A 136 6.59 11.29 -13.11
N PRO A 137 6.09 11.06 -14.33
CA PRO A 137 4.88 10.28 -14.55
C PRO A 137 5.01 8.82 -14.08
N THR A 138 4.04 8.36 -13.31
CA THR A 138 3.97 7.01 -12.73
C THR A 138 2.98 6.12 -13.47
N SER A 139 3.01 4.81 -13.21
CA SER A 139 2.05 3.87 -13.79
C SER A 139 0.61 4.15 -13.33
N VAL A 140 0.43 4.57 -12.07
CA VAL A 140 -0.88 4.96 -11.53
C VAL A 140 -1.51 6.03 -12.41
N GLN A 141 -0.78 7.12 -12.71
CA GLN A 141 -1.28 8.20 -13.58
C GLN A 141 -1.72 7.69 -14.95
N ARG A 142 -0.96 6.78 -15.56
CA ARG A 142 -1.25 6.25 -16.91
C ARG A 142 -2.49 5.36 -16.90
N VAL A 143 -2.59 4.46 -15.93
CA VAL A 143 -3.70 3.50 -15.84
C VAL A 143 -4.98 4.20 -15.44
N THR A 144 -4.93 5.08 -14.43
CA THR A 144 -6.12 5.74 -13.90
C THR A 144 -6.50 7.01 -14.63
N GLN A 145 -5.69 7.45 -15.59
CA GLN A 145 -5.85 8.71 -16.31
C GLN A 145 -6.04 9.91 -15.36
N THR A 146 -5.34 9.87 -14.23
CA THR A 146 -5.45 10.85 -13.15
C THR A 146 -4.16 11.66 -13.03
N HIS A 147 -4.29 12.93 -12.70
CA HIS A 147 -3.18 13.80 -12.35
C HIS A 147 -2.90 13.73 -10.83
N PRO A 148 -1.62 13.67 -10.41
CA PRO A 148 -1.27 13.73 -9.01
C PRO A 148 -1.53 15.12 -8.45
N ILE A 149 -1.73 15.24 -7.14
CA ILE A 149 -1.73 16.55 -6.47
C ILE A 149 -0.27 17.06 -6.45
N PRO A 150 -0.01 18.32 -6.87
CA PRO A 150 1.32 18.93 -6.72
C PRO A 150 1.76 18.90 -5.26
N ARG A 151 3.03 18.56 -5.01
CA ARG A 151 3.59 18.48 -3.64
C ARG A 151 3.57 19.82 -2.91
N GLU A 152 3.58 20.92 -3.66
CA GLU A 152 3.51 22.29 -3.16
C GLU A 152 2.11 22.62 -2.61
N ASP A 153 1.07 21.91 -3.06
CA ASP A 153 -0.31 22.09 -2.63
C ASP A 153 -0.63 21.22 -1.40
N GLN A 154 0.14 21.44 -0.33
CA GLN A 154 0.05 20.66 0.91
C GLN A 154 -1.33 20.79 1.58
N GLN A 155 -1.98 21.96 1.43
CA GLN A 155 -3.32 22.19 1.95
C GLN A 155 -4.33 21.29 1.26
N ARG A 156 -4.31 21.20 -0.07
CA ARG A 156 -5.19 20.28 -0.81
C ARG A 156 -4.93 18.82 -0.44
N ILE A 157 -3.68 18.40 -0.28
CA ILE A 157 -3.35 17.03 0.15
C ILE A 157 -3.98 16.71 1.51
N ARG A 158 -3.82 17.61 2.50
CA ARG A 158 -4.43 17.47 3.83
C ARG A 158 -5.95 17.44 3.76
N ASP A 159 -6.57 18.37 3.04
CA ASP A 159 -8.03 18.46 2.95
C ASP A 159 -8.62 17.24 2.24
N THR A 160 -7.94 16.71 1.21
CA THR A 160 -8.33 15.46 0.54
C THR A 160 -8.24 14.27 1.50
N ALA A 161 -7.18 14.17 2.31
CA ALA A 161 -7.05 13.12 3.33
C ALA A 161 -8.17 13.23 4.38
N LYS A 162 -8.42 14.45 4.87
CA LYS A 162 -9.47 14.71 5.86
C LYS A 162 -10.85 14.41 5.32
N ALA A 163 -11.12 14.76 4.06
CA ALA A 163 -12.36 14.40 3.39
C ALA A 163 -12.55 12.89 3.32
N GLY A 164 -11.50 12.13 3.02
CA GLY A 164 -11.52 10.66 3.07
C GLY A 164 -11.92 10.11 4.45
N GLU A 165 -11.31 10.62 5.52
CA GLU A 165 -11.68 10.26 6.90
C GLU A 165 -13.15 10.58 7.19
N LEU A 166 -13.62 11.79 6.84
CA LEU A 166 -15.00 12.24 7.08
C LEU A 166 -16.03 11.41 6.29
N LEU A 167 -15.66 10.89 5.12
CA LEU A 167 -16.47 9.95 4.33
C LEU A 167 -16.51 8.53 4.93
N GLY A 168 -15.76 8.27 6.01
CA GLY A 168 -15.74 7.00 6.72
C GLY A 168 -14.67 6.02 6.22
N MET A 169 -13.66 6.50 5.49
CA MET A 169 -12.48 5.67 5.18
C MET A 169 -11.78 5.27 6.48
N LYS A 170 -11.26 4.04 6.52
CA LYS A 170 -10.56 3.51 7.70
C LYS A 170 -9.06 3.75 7.66
N LEU A 171 -8.52 3.99 6.47
CA LEU A 171 -7.11 4.21 6.21
C LEU A 171 -6.97 5.36 5.19
N ILE A 172 -5.91 6.14 5.31
CA ILE A 172 -5.42 7.02 4.24
C ILE A 172 -4.07 6.48 3.76
N TYR A 173 -3.87 6.47 2.45
CA TYR A 173 -2.62 6.09 1.81
C TYR A 173 -2.11 7.28 0.99
N LEU A 174 -0.94 7.80 1.35
CA LEU A 174 -0.19 8.78 0.56
C LEU A 174 0.79 8.04 -0.37
N GLU A 175 0.61 8.20 -1.67
CA GLU A 175 1.38 7.51 -2.69
C GLU A 175 2.19 8.51 -3.54
N ALA A 176 3.50 8.32 -3.61
CA ALA A 176 4.35 9.04 -4.57
C ALA A 176 4.40 8.34 -5.95
N GLY A 177 4.10 7.05 -6.01
CA GLY A 177 4.02 6.20 -7.19
C GLY A 177 5.15 5.17 -7.23
N SER A 178 4.87 4.03 -7.88
CA SER A 178 5.89 2.99 -8.08
C SER A 178 7.09 3.53 -8.86
N GLY A 179 8.28 3.28 -8.33
CA GLY A 179 9.54 3.79 -8.86
C GLY A 179 9.71 5.30 -8.82
N ALA A 180 8.92 6.04 -8.03
CA ALA A 180 9.02 7.49 -7.86
C ALA A 180 10.47 8.00 -7.66
N LEU A 181 10.78 9.21 -8.17
CA LEU A 181 12.11 9.81 -7.98
C LEU A 181 12.28 10.35 -6.56
N HIS A 182 11.21 10.92 -6.02
CA HIS A 182 11.16 11.48 -4.68
C HIS A 182 10.05 10.80 -3.88
N PRO A 183 10.31 10.33 -2.65
CA PRO A 183 9.25 9.86 -1.76
C PRO A 183 8.34 11.02 -1.34
N VAL A 184 7.22 10.70 -0.68
CA VAL A 184 6.36 11.72 -0.07
C VAL A 184 7.21 12.51 0.96
N PRO A 185 7.30 13.85 0.85
CA PRO A 185 8.10 14.65 1.77
C PRO A 185 7.65 14.53 3.23
N HIS A 186 8.62 14.54 4.15
CA HIS A 186 8.42 14.49 5.60
C HIS A 186 7.37 15.51 6.07
N GLU A 187 7.46 16.74 5.58
CA GLU A 187 6.56 17.83 5.97
C GLU A 187 5.10 17.56 5.58
N ILE A 188 4.86 16.89 4.44
CA ILE A 188 3.52 16.52 3.99
C ILE A 188 2.95 15.42 4.87
N ILE A 189 3.74 14.37 5.16
CA ILE A 189 3.32 13.27 6.03
C ILE A 189 2.94 13.81 7.41
N SER A 190 3.78 14.66 8.01
CA SER A 190 3.52 15.27 9.31
C SER A 190 2.32 16.19 9.30
N PHE A 191 2.14 16.99 8.25
CA PHE A 191 1.02 17.91 8.13
C PHE A 191 -0.33 17.18 8.02
N VAL A 192 -0.38 16.10 7.24
CA VAL A 192 -1.56 15.23 7.11
C VAL A 192 -1.84 14.49 8.42
N LYS A 193 -0.82 13.85 9.01
CA LYS A 193 -0.99 13.03 10.22
C LYS A 193 -1.56 13.83 11.41
N LYS A 194 -1.20 15.11 11.54
CA LYS A 194 -1.72 15.99 12.61
C LYS A 194 -3.24 16.19 12.58
N ASP A 195 -3.88 15.95 11.44
CA ASP A 195 -5.32 16.20 11.25
C ASP A 195 -6.18 14.94 11.17
N LEU A 196 -5.53 13.78 10.99
CA LEU A 196 -6.18 12.47 10.86
C LEU A 196 -6.28 11.76 12.21
N ASN A 197 -7.42 11.11 12.47
CA ASN A 197 -7.59 10.19 13.59
C ASN A 197 -7.59 8.71 13.17
N ILE A 198 -7.34 8.45 11.89
CA ILE A 198 -7.23 7.11 11.30
C ILE A 198 -5.78 6.82 10.87
N PRO A 199 -5.39 5.54 10.72
CA PRO A 199 -4.05 5.20 10.29
C PRO A 199 -3.67 5.77 8.91
N LEU A 200 -2.40 6.15 8.80
CA LEU A 200 -1.76 6.73 7.63
C LEU A 200 -0.71 5.76 7.09
N ILE A 201 -0.92 5.34 5.85
CA ILE A 201 0.01 4.54 5.06
C ILE A 201 0.81 5.48 4.14
N VAL A 202 2.11 5.25 4.00
CA VAL A 202 2.96 6.00 3.07
C VAL A 202 3.72 5.04 2.16
N GLY A 203 3.67 5.28 0.85
CA GLY A 203 4.36 4.46 -0.14
C GLY A 203 4.91 5.26 -1.32
N GLY A 204 5.81 4.61 -2.06
CA GLY A 204 6.43 5.17 -3.26
C GLY A 204 7.75 5.89 -3.00
N GLY A 205 8.79 5.55 -3.78
CA GLY A 205 10.08 6.27 -3.78
C GLY A 205 11.03 6.01 -2.60
N ILE A 206 10.65 5.18 -1.63
CA ILE A 206 11.49 4.85 -0.47
C ILE A 206 12.51 3.77 -0.84
N ARG A 207 13.80 4.10 -0.71
CA ARG A 207 14.95 3.27 -1.15
C ARG A 207 16.08 3.17 -0.12
N SER A 208 15.95 3.82 1.03
CA SER A 208 16.95 3.77 2.10
C SER A 208 16.30 3.62 3.47
N ILE A 209 17.04 3.10 4.46
CA ILE A 209 16.59 3.09 5.87
C ILE A 209 16.29 4.51 6.33
N GLN A 210 17.14 5.49 5.95
CA GLN A 210 16.95 6.88 6.34
C GLN A 210 15.59 7.41 5.88
N GLN A 211 15.20 7.19 4.63
CA GLN A 211 13.88 7.61 4.12
C GLN A 211 12.73 6.88 4.81
N LEU A 212 12.94 5.61 5.14
CA LEU A 212 11.97 4.82 5.89
C LEU A 212 11.76 5.39 7.31
N ASP A 213 12.85 5.70 8.02
CA ASP A 213 12.80 6.32 9.35
C ASP A 213 12.21 7.73 9.30
N GLU A 214 12.58 8.55 8.31
CA GLU A 214 12.00 9.89 8.10
C GLU A 214 10.48 9.84 7.91
N ALA A 215 9.95 8.80 7.24
CA ALA A 215 8.51 8.61 7.07
C ALA A 215 7.82 8.23 8.40
N TYR A 216 8.42 7.34 9.19
CA TYR A 216 7.89 6.98 10.51
C TYR A 216 7.93 8.17 11.48
N ASP A 217 9.04 8.91 11.52
CA ASP A 217 9.21 10.09 12.38
C ASP A 217 8.25 11.22 11.99
N ALA A 218 7.87 11.30 10.71
CA ALA A 218 6.81 12.20 10.25
C ALA A 218 5.40 11.76 10.66
N GLY A 219 5.22 10.49 11.04
CA GLY A 219 3.97 9.96 11.57
C GLY A 219 3.24 8.95 10.67
N ALA A 220 3.93 8.33 9.70
CA ALA A 220 3.40 7.15 9.02
C ALA A 220 3.21 6.00 10.03
N ASP A 221 2.04 5.36 10.00
CA ASP A 221 1.76 4.19 10.85
C ASP A 221 2.20 2.89 10.16
N LEU A 222 2.14 2.87 8.82
CA LEU A 222 2.61 1.78 7.98
C LEU A 222 3.35 2.35 6.78
N VAL A 223 4.54 1.85 6.48
CA VAL A 223 5.27 2.19 5.26
C VAL A 223 5.21 1.05 4.27
N VAL A 224 5.03 1.35 2.98
CA VAL A 224 4.97 0.38 1.89
C VAL A 224 6.19 0.53 0.99
N ILE A 225 6.94 -0.55 0.81
CA ILE A 225 8.10 -0.60 -0.08
C ILE A 225 7.91 -1.74 -1.09
N GLY A 226 7.99 -1.41 -2.38
CA GLY A 226 7.94 -2.39 -3.47
C GLY A 226 9.26 -2.42 -4.25
N THR A 227 9.42 -1.46 -5.17
CA THR A 227 10.52 -1.40 -6.16
C THR A 227 11.92 -1.64 -5.58
N ALA A 228 12.23 -1.14 -4.38
CA ALA A 228 13.55 -1.35 -3.77
C ALA A 228 13.88 -2.84 -3.55
N PHE A 229 12.89 -3.66 -3.18
CA PHE A 229 13.08 -5.10 -3.00
C PHE A 229 13.06 -5.89 -4.31
N GLU A 230 12.41 -5.37 -5.35
CA GLU A 230 12.46 -5.93 -6.70
C GLU A 230 13.84 -5.71 -7.33
N GLU A 231 14.44 -4.54 -7.12
CA GLU A 231 15.74 -4.15 -7.69
C GLU A 231 16.92 -4.71 -6.89
N ASP A 232 16.83 -4.73 -5.55
CA ASP A 232 17.92 -5.17 -4.68
C ASP A 232 17.42 -5.87 -3.41
N THR A 233 17.42 -7.21 -3.43
CA THR A 233 17.05 -8.01 -2.25
C THR A 233 18.03 -7.91 -1.07
N SER A 234 19.23 -7.31 -1.25
CA SER A 234 20.14 -7.02 -0.14
C SER A 234 19.60 -5.93 0.78
N PHE A 235 18.62 -5.13 0.32
CA PHE A 235 17.94 -4.14 1.14
C PHE A 235 17.28 -4.74 2.40
N PHE A 236 16.89 -6.01 2.39
CA PHE A 236 16.42 -6.70 3.59
C PHE A 236 17.48 -6.81 4.69
N GLU A 237 18.76 -6.87 4.35
CA GLU A 237 19.84 -7.01 5.32
C GLU A 237 20.00 -5.76 6.19
N HIS A 238 19.61 -4.62 5.64
CA HIS A 238 19.55 -3.32 6.29
C HIS A 238 18.32 -3.15 7.19
N LEU A 239 17.29 -3.98 7.02
CA LEU A 239 16.01 -3.91 7.74
C LEU A 239 15.86 -4.96 8.84
N LYS A 240 16.97 -5.58 9.25
CA LYS A 240 16.97 -6.59 10.31
C LYS A 240 16.58 -5.96 11.64
N THR A 241 15.67 -6.60 12.36
CA THR A 241 15.46 -6.31 13.78
C THR A 241 16.77 -6.50 14.52
N SER A 242 17.20 -5.51 15.31
CA SER A 242 18.24 -5.71 16.32
C SER A 242 17.76 -6.80 17.27
N LYS A 243 18.29 -8.03 17.12
CA LYS A 243 18.14 -9.08 18.13
C LYS A 243 19.06 -8.81 19.29
#